data_AF-A0A965YNR2-F1
#
_entry.id   AF-A0A965YNR2-F1
#
_cell.length_a   1.000
_cell.length_b   1.000
_cell.length_c   1.000
_cell.angle_alpha   90.00
_cell.angle_beta   90.00
_cell.angle_gamma   90.00
#
_symmetry.space_group_name_H-M   'P 1'
#
loop_
_entity.id
_entity.type
_entity.pdbx_description
1 polymer ?
#
loop_
_entity_poly.entity_id
_entity_poly.type
_entity_poly.pdbx_seq_one_letter_code
_entity_poly.pdbx_strand_id
1 'polypeptide(L)' 'MTEDEKKLLQAKHRQEAVEARNRQKERKQRTRRLIQQGAILESVFPEAQMMELDALKLELERRFRAGATENR' A
#
# COMPACT_ATOMS: atom_id res chain seq x y z
N MET A 1 -33.04 -11.47 25.48
CA MET A 1 -31.86 -12.13 24.91
C MET A 1 -31.62 -13.42 25.66
N THR A 2 -31.72 -14.56 24.98
CA THR A 2 -31.39 -15.87 25.52
C THR A 2 -29.87 -16.02 25.69
N GLU A 3 -29.44 -17.01 26.46
CA GLU A 3 -28.00 -17.25 26.68
C GLU A 3 -27.27 -17.63 25.39
N ASP A 4 -27.94 -18.37 24.50
CA ASP A 4 -27.39 -18.79 23.21
C ASP A 4 -27.25 -17.62 22.23
N GLU A 5 -28.21 -16.68 22.22
CA GLU A 5 -28.10 -15.44 21.45
C GLU A 5 -26.88 -14.62 21.88
N LYS A 6 -26.59 -14.56 23.19
CA LYS A 6 -25.40 -13.87 23.71
C LYS A 6 -24.11 -14.55 23.28
N LYS A 7 -24.05 -15.89 23.34
CA LYS A 7 -22.86 -16.67 22.91
C LYS A 7 -22.59 -16.49 21.41
N LEU A 8 -23.65 -16.52 20.59
CA LEU A 8 -23.54 -16.29 19.15
C LEU A 8 -23.04 -14.87 18.83
N LEU A 9 -23.61 -13.85 19.49
CA LEU A 9 -23.18 -12.47 19.31
C LEU A 9 -21.70 -12.28 19.69
N GLN A 10 -21.27 -12.91 20.79
CA GLN A 10 -19.87 -12.79 21.21
C GLN A 10 -18.90 -13.52 20.29
N ALA A 11 -19.30 -14.66 19.70
CA ALA A 11 -18.52 -15.32 18.66
C ALA A 11 -18.37 -14.44 17.42
N LYS A 12 -19.45 -13.78 16.99
CA LYS A 12 -19.44 -12.81 15.88
C LYS A 12 -18.49 -11.65 16.15
N HIS A 13 -18.56 -11.02 17.34
CA HIS A 13 -17.65 -9.93 17.69
C HIS A 13 -16.17 -10.35 17.69
N ARG A 14 -15.86 -11.57 18.14
CA ARG A 14 -14.49 -12.10 18.07
C ARG A 14 -14.00 -12.24 16.63
N GLN A 15 -14.86 -12.74 15.74
CA GLN A 15 -14.52 -12.85 14.32
C GLN A 15 -14.29 -11.47 13.70
N GLU A 16 -15.20 -10.52 13.92
CA GLU A 16 -15.08 -9.15 13.41
C GLU A 16 -13.80 -8.46 13.90
N ALA A 17 -13.42 -8.67 15.17
CA ALA A 17 -12.19 -8.13 15.72
C ALA A 17 -10.93 -8.72 15.05
N VAL A 18 -10.93 -10.02 14.75
CA VAL A 18 -9.82 -10.67 14.03
C VAL A 18 -9.71 -10.12 12.61
N GLU A 19 -10.82 -10.00 11.90
CA GLU A 19 -10.83 -9.45 10.53
C GLU A 19 -10.39 -7.99 10.50
N ALA A 20 -10.85 -7.17 11.45
CA ALA A 20 -10.44 -5.77 11.57
C ALA A 20 -8.92 -5.66 11.82
N ARG A 21 -8.38 -6.53 12.68
CA ARG A 21 -6.94 -6.59 12.95
C ARG A 21 -6.15 -7.02 11.70
N ASN A 22 -6.65 -7.96 10.91
CA ASN A 22 -6.00 -8.38 9.68
C ASN A 22 -5.98 -7.27 8.63
N ARG A 23 -7.12 -6.60 8.40
CA ARG A 23 -7.20 -5.42 7.52
C ARG A 23 -6.23 -4.31 7.97
N GLN A 24 -6.08 -4.10 9.28
CA GLN A 24 -5.12 -3.12 9.80
C GLN A 24 -3.68 -3.54 9.53
N LYS A 25 -3.31 -4.82 9.71
CA LYS A 25 -1.98 -5.33 9.41
C LYS A 25 -1.63 -5.16 7.93
N GLU A 26 -2.55 -5.50 7.03
CA GLU A 26 -2.38 -5.35 5.58
C GLU A 26 -2.15 -3.89 5.19
N ARG A 27 -2.96 -2.96 5.72
CA ARG A 27 -2.79 -1.52 5.50
C ARG A 27 -1.42 -1.04 5.97
N LYS A 28 -1.00 -1.42 7.18
CA LYS A 28 0.33 -1.04 7.72
C LYS A 28 1.46 -1.60 6.88
N GLN A 29 1.36 -2.85 6.44
CA GLN A 29 2.36 -3.48 5.58
C GLN A 29 2.45 -2.77 4.23
N ARG A 30 1.32 -2.43 3.61
CA ARG A 30 1.26 -1.67 2.36
C ARG A 30 1.89 -0.29 2.52
N THR A 31 1.52 0.46 3.55
CA THR A 31 2.08 1.80 3.83
C THR A 31 3.59 1.73 4.04
N ARG A 32 4.08 0.77 4.85
CA ARG A 32 5.53 0.59 5.05
C ARG A 32 6.26 0.33 3.74
N ARG A 33 5.72 -0.55 2.88
CA ARG A 33 6.32 -0.84 1.57
C ARG A 33 6.36 0.41 0.69
N LEU A 34 5.27 1.17 0.62
CA LEU A 34 5.19 2.38 -0.20
C LEU A 34 6.19 3.45 0.27
N ILE A 35 6.36 3.65 1.58
CA ILE A 35 7.35 4.58 2.14
C ILE A 35 8.77 4.13 1.76
N GLN A 36 9.09 2.84 1.93
CA GLN A 36 10.41 2.33 1.57
C GLN A 36 10.69 2.47 0.07
N GLN A 37 9.70 2.16 -0.78
CA GLN A 37 9.83 2.33 -2.23
C GLN A 37 10.01 3.81 -2.61
N GLY A 38 9.27 4.72 -1.99
CA GLY A 38 9.43 6.16 -2.19
C GLY A 38 10.83 6.65 -1.78
N ALA A 39 11.32 6.24 -0.61
CA ALA A 39 12.68 6.59 -0.15
C ALA A 39 13.77 6.08 -1.10
N ILE A 40 13.63 4.84 -1.60
CA ILE A 40 14.56 4.29 -2.60
C ILE A 40 14.49 5.10 -3.91
N LEU A 41 13.28 5.45 -4.37
CA LEU A 41 13.10 6.25 -5.57
C LEU A 41 13.79 7.61 -5.44
N GLU A 42 13.54 8.34 -4.36
CA GLU A 42 14.16 9.66 -4.11
C GLU A 42 15.69 9.56 -4.00
N SER A 43 16.21 8.44 -3.46
CA SER A 43 17.66 8.22 -3.37
C SER A 43 18.34 8.07 -4.74
N VAL A 44 17.68 7.46 -5.72
CA VAL A 44 18.25 7.21 -7.06
C VAL A 44 17.78 8.22 -8.10
N PHE A 45 16.72 8.96 -7.79
CA PHE A 45 16.12 9.99 -8.63
C PHE A 45 15.68 11.18 -7.76
N PRO A 46 16.63 12.04 -7.31
CA PRO A 46 16.35 13.14 -6.38
C PRO A 46 15.34 14.16 -6.90
N GLU A 47 15.28 14.36 -8.21
CA GLU A 47 14.33 15.28 -8.84
C GLU A 47 12.86 14.90 -8.56
N ALA A 48 12.59 13.62 -8.26
CA ALA A 48 11.26 13.14 -7.88
C ALA A 48 10.69 13.86 -6.65
N GLN A 49 11.54 14.38 -5.73
CA GLN A 49 11.09 15.09 -4.53
C GLN A 49 10.36 16.41 -4.84
N MET A 50 10.73 17.05 -5.95
CA MET A 50 10.20 18.36 -6.35
C MET A 50 9.13 18.25 -7.44
N MET A 51 8.83 17.03 -7.90
CA MET A 51 7.85 16.78 -8.95
C MET A 51 6.44 16.63 -8.37
N GLU A 52 5.48 17.26 -9.01
CA GLU A 52 4.06 16.93 -8.82
C GLU A 52 3.78 15.48 -9.21
N LEU A 53 2.82 14.83 -8.55
CA LEU A 53 2.57 13.40 -8.69
C LEU A 53 2.28 12.98 -10.15
N ASP A 54 1.55 13.80 -10.90
CA ASP A 54 1.24 13.53 -12.31
C ASP A 54 2.48 13.68 -13.21
N ALA A 55 3.33 14.66 -12.92
CA ALA A 55 4.59 14.86 -13.64
C ALA A 55 5.57 13.71 -13.37
N LEU A 56 5.67 13.29 -12.09
CA LEU A 56 6.48 12.14 -11.69
C LEU A 56 6.01 10.85 -12.40
N LYS A 57 4.70 10.62 -12.45
CA LYS A 57 4.13 9.47 -13.16
C LYS A 57 4.50 9.50 -14.65
N LEU A 58 4.27 10.63 -15.32
CA LEU A 58 4.56 10.78 -16.76
C LEU A 58 6.05 10.56 -17.06
N GLU A 59 6.94 11.12 -16.23
CA GLU A 59 8.38 11.00 -16.40
C GLU A 59 8.85 9.56 -16.19
N LEU A 60 8.37 8.88 -15.14
CA LEU A 60 8.71 7.48 -14.90
C LEU A 60 8.24 6.59 -16.06
N GLU A 61 7.00 6.78 -16.54
CA GLU A 61 6.51 6.05 -17.71
C GLU A 61 7.37 6.33 -18.95
N ARG A 62 7.81 7.57 -19.18
CA ARG A 62 8.73 7.93 -20.28
C ARG A 62 10.05 7.20 -20.16
N ARG A 63 10.68 7.20 -18.97
CA ARG A 63 11.96 6.52 -18.72
C ARG A 63 11.88 5.01 -18.92
N PHE A 64 10.83 4.37 -18.41
CA PHE A 64 10.63 2.93 -18.59
C PHE A 64 10.31 2.55 -20.04
N ARG A 65 9.63 3.42 -20.79
CA ARG A 65 9.43 3.23 -22.24
C ARG A 65 10.72 3.41 -23.04
N ALA A 66 11.55 4.40 -22.69
CA ALA A 66 12.82 4.67 -23.38
C ALA A 66 13.87 3.55 -23.15
N GLY A 67 13.96 3.03 -21.93
CA GLY A 67 14.85 1.90 -21.61
C GLY A 67 14.46 0.58 -22.30
N ALA A 68 13.20 0.43 -22.75
CA ALA A 68 12.76 -0.73 -23.52
C ALA A 68 13.18 -0.67 -25.00
N THR A 69 13.49 0.52 -25.52
CA THR A 69 13.96 0.71 -26.90
C THR A 69 15.48 0.61 -27.06
N GLU A 70 16.25 0.86 -26.00
CA GLU A 70 17.73 0.78 -26.02
C GLU A 70 18.30 -0.63 -25.79
N ASN A 71 17.49 -1.58 -25.33
CA ASN A 71 17.87 -2.98 -25.09
C ASN A 71 17.51 -3.93 -26.26
N ARG A 72 17.54 -3.45 -27.51
CA ARG A 72 17.29 -4.26 -28.72
C ARG A 72 18.48 -4.28 -29.67
#